data_AF-A0A934GER1-F1
#
_entry.id   AF-A0A934GER1-F1
#
_cell.length_a   1.000
_cell.length_b   1.000
_cell.length_c   1.000
_cell.angle_alpha   90.00
_cell.angle_beta   90.00
_cell.angle_gamma   90.00
#
_symmetry.space_group_name_H-M   'P 1'
#
loop_
_entity.id
_entity.type
_entity.pdbx_description
1 polymer ?
#
loop_
_entity_poly.entity_id
_entity_poly.type
_entity_poly.pdbx_seq_one_letter_code
_entity_poly.pdbx_strand_id
1 'polypeptide(L)' 'LEIVGEAVRNLCGELKARETMVPWRDIAGTRDKLIHGYFSVKLDVVWNVIVRELPSLKHHVRRILDQS' A
#
# COMPACT_ATOMS: atom_id res chain seq x y z
N LEU A 1 6.33 5.84 -1.05
CA LEU A 1 5.57 4.66 -1.54
C LEU A 1 6.39 3.37 -1.41
N GLU A 2 7.65 3.37 -1.81
CA GLU A 2 8.55 2.20 -1.66
C GLU A 2 8.62 1.66 -0.21
N ILE A 3 8.88 2.52 0.78
CA ILE A 3 8.92 2.12 2.21
C ILE A 3 7.59 1.48 2.67
N VAL A 4 6.45 2.01 2.20
CA VAL A 4 5.13 1.49 2.55
C VAL A 4 4.92 0.09 1.95
N GLY A 5 5.28 -0.10 0.68
CA GLY A 5 5.21 -1.42 0.03
C GLY A 5 6.13 -2.45 0.69
N GLU A 6 7.34 -2.05 1.06
CA GLU A 6 8.30 -2.87 1.80
C GLU A 6 7.76 -3.29 3.18
N ALA A 7 7.23 -2.34 3.95
CA ALA A 7 6.64 -2.62 5.25
C ALA A 7 5.47 -3.62 5.14
N VAL A 8 4.59 -3.44 4.15
CA VAL A 8 3.47 -4.36 3.90
C VAL A 8 3.95 -5.77 3.53
N ARG A 9 5.04 -5.89 2.77
CA ARG A 9 5.60 -7.20 2.43
C ARG A 9 5.99 -8.00 3.69
N ASN A 10 6.53 -7.31 4.69
CA ASN A 10 7.01 -7.91 5.93
C ASN A 10 5.92 -8.16 6.99
N LEU A 11 4.68 -7.72 6.78
CA LEU A 11 3.55 -8.05 7.67
C LEU A 11 3.25 -9.56 7.64
N CYS A 12 2.88 -10.11 8.80
CA CYS A 12 2.55 -11.53 8.94
C CYS A 12 1.30 -11.93 8.12
N GLY A 13 1.23 -13.21 7.73
CA GLY A 13 0.11 -13.74 6.95
C GLY A 13 -1.22 -13.67 7.67
N GLU A 14 -1.24 -13.86 8.99
CA GLU A 14 -2.44 -13.83 9.82
C GLU A 14 -3.12 -12.46 9.80
N LEU A 15 -2.35 -11.37 9.94
CA LEU A 15 -2.88 -10.02 9.85
C LEU A 15 -3.46 -9.75 8.46
N LYS A 16 -2.74 -10.15 7.40
CA LYS A 16 -3.22 -9.99 6.03
C LYS A 16 -4.51 -10.77 5.76
N ALA A 17 -4.62 -11.97 6.33
CA ALA A 17 -5.79 -12.83 6.19
C ALA A 17 -7.00 -12.32 6.99
N ARG A 18 -6.78 -11.68 8.15
CA ARG A 18 -7.83 -11.04 8.93
C ARG A 18 -8.35 -9.77 8.26
N GLU A 19 -7.47 -8.99 7.68
CA GLU A 19 -7.76 -7.67 7.13
C GLU A 19 -7.92 -7.71 5.60
N THR A 20 -8.87 -8.51 5.11
CA THR A 20 -9.05 -8.81 3.67
C THR A 20 -9.49 -7.62 2.82
N MET A 21 -10.06 -6.59 3.44
CA MET A 21 -10.49 -5.37 2.75
C MET A 21 -9.31 -4.50 2.29
N VAL A 22 -8.11 -4.71 2.85
CA VAL A 22 -6.92 -3.96 2.45
C VAL A 22 -6.23 -4.71 1.31
N PRO A 23 -5.94 -4.05 0.16
CA PRO A 23 -5.34 -4.70 -1.00
C PRO A 23 -3.83 -4.90 -0.83
N TRP A 24 -3.43 -5.76 0.11
CA TRP A 24 -2.03 -5.96 0.54
C TRP A 24 -1.07 -6.25 -0.62
N ARG A 25 -1.51 -7.07 -1.58
CA ARG A 25 -0.69 -7.46 -2.73
C ARG A 25 -0.38 -6.27 -3.63
N ASP A 26 -1.36 -5.40 -3.86
CA ASP A 26 -1.17 -4.20 -4.70
C ASP A 26 -0.29 -3.17 -4.01
N ILE A 27 -0.43 -3.02 -2.69
CA ILE A 27 0.42 -2.11 -1.90
C ILE A 27 1.88 -2.61 -1.90
N ALA A 28 2.11 -3.91 -1.69
CA ALA A 28 3.45 -4.49 -1.77
C ALA A 28 4.09 -4.29 -3.17
N GLY A 29 3.30 -4.47 -4.24
CA GLY A 29 3.74 -4.28 -5.63
C GLY A 29 3.87 -2.82 -6.08
N THR A 30 3.62 -1.84 -5.21
CA THR A 30 3.73 -0.41 -5.58
C THR A 30 5.17 -0.01 -5.90
N ARG A 31 6.16 -0.69 -5.29
CA ARG A 31 7.58 -0.52 -5.60
C ARG A 31 7.89 -0.90 -7.05
N ASP A 32 7.45 -2.08 -7.48
CA ASP A 32 7.74 -2.62 -8.82
C ASP A 32 7.14 -1.73 -9.90
N LYS A 33 5.94 -1.18 -9.65
CA LYS A 33 5.26 -0.23 -10.56
C LYS A 33 6.00 1.11 -10.69
N LEU A 34 6.73 1.55 -9.66
CA LEU A 34 7.48 2.81 -9.68
C LEU A 34 8.87 2.67 -10.31
N ILE A 35 9.54 1.52 -10.10
CA ILE A 35 10.91 1.29 -10.57
C ILE A 35 10.93 0.90 -12.06
N HIS A 36 9.97 0.10 -12.54
CA HIS A 36 9.91 -0.29 -13.96
C HIS A 36 9.35 0.81 -14.89
N GLY A 37 8.90 1.94 -14.33
CA GLY A 37 8.34 3.05 -15.08
C GLY A 37 9.33 4.16 -15.44
N TYR A 38 10.65 3.99 -15.31
CA TYR A 38 11.62 5.10 -15.46
C TYR A 38 11.57 5.87 -16.81
N PHE A 39 10.85 5.39 -17.84
CA PHE A 39 10.54 6.13 -19.07
C PHE A 39 9.07 6.59 -19.22
N SER A 40 8.17 6.18 -18.33
CA SER A 40 6.72 6.46 -18.40
C SER A 40 5.99 6.31 -17.05
N VAL A 41 6.62 6.70 -15.92
CA VAL A 41 5.92 6.85 -14.65
C VAL A 41 4.82 7.86 -14.90
N LYS A 42 3.58 7.37 -15.01
CA LYS A 42 2.41 8.23 -15.09
C LYS A 42 2.30 8.93 -13.74
N LEU A 43 2.82 10.15 -13.67
CA LEU A 43 2.73 10.99 -12.46
C LEU A 43 1.29 11.06 -11.94
N ASP A 44 0.30 10.98 -12.82
CA ASP A 44 -1.13 10.88 -12.48
C ASP A 44 -1.47 9.66 -11.62
N VAL A 45 -0.84 8.50 -11.89
CA VAL A 45 -1.03 7.28 -11.09
C VAL A 45 -0.40 7.46 -9.71
N VAL A 46 0.81 8.03 -9.65
CA VAL A 46 1.48 8.31 -8.37
C VAL A 46 0.66 9.30 -7.54
N TRP A 47 0.19 10.36 -8.20
CA TRP A 47 -0.66 11.38 -7.59
C TRP A 47 -1.97 10.78 -7.07
N ASN A 48 -2.62 9.92 -7.86
CA ASN A 48 -3.84 9.24 -7.45
C ASN A 48 -3.61 8.36 -6.21
N VAL A 49 -2.52 7.59 -6.19
CA VAL A 49 -2.13 6.78 -5.02
C VAL A 49 -1.92 7.66 -3.78
N ILE A 50 -1.27 8.81 -3.93
CA ILE A 50 -1.02 9.72 -2.81
C ILE A 50 -2.32 10.34 -2.29
N VAL A 51 -3.20 10.78 -3.18
CA VAL A 51 -4.40 11.56 -2.81
C VAL A 51 -5.58 10.68 -2.41
N ARG A 52 -5.69 9.45 -2.95
CA ARG A 52 -6.85 8.58 -2.73
C ARG A 52 -6.51 7.34 -1.89
N GLU A 53 -5.51 6.58 -2.33
CA GLU A 53 -5.22 5.27 -1.76
C GLU A 53 -4.50 5.36 -0.40
N LEU A 54 -3.52 6.26 -0.27
CA LEU A 54 -2.77 6.42 0.98
C LEU A 54 -3.65 6.87 2.18
N PRO A 55 -4.57 7.84 2.04
CA PRO A 55 -5.48 8.19 3.12
C PRO A 55 -6.37 7.03 3.56
N SER A 56 -6.88 6.23 2.62
CA SER A 56 -7.68 5.04 2.90
C SER A 56 -6.85 4.00 3.69
N LEU A 57 -5.64 3.71 3.21
CA LEU A 57 -4.71 2.81 3.91
C LEU A 57 -4.41 3.28 5.34
N LYS A 58 -4.18 4.59 5.52
CA LYS A 58 -3.96 5.19 6.85
C LYS A 58 -5.15 4.98 7.78
N HIS A 59 -6.38 5.10 7.28
CA HIS A 59 -7.58 4.85 8.07
C HIS A 59 -7.67 3.37 8.51
N HIS A 60 -7.42 2.43 7.59
CA HIS A 60 -7.39 1.01 7.93
C HIS A 60 -6.33 0.68 8.97
N VAL A 61 -5.10 1.20 8.81
CA VAL A 61 -4.00 0.98 9.78
C VAL A 61 -4.39 1.51 11.16
N ARG A 62 -4.96 2.71 11.25
CA ARG A 62 -5.43 3.27 12.53
C ARG A 62 -6.48 2.38 13.18
N ARG A 63 -7.50 1.95 12.43
CA ARG A 63 -8.51 1.02 12.94
C ARG A 63 -7.88 -0.27 13.48
N ILE A 64 -6.92 -0.85 12.77
CA ILE A 64 -6.24 -2.07 13.20
C ILE A 64 -5.50 -1.84 14.53
N LEU A 65 -4.82 -0.70 14.68
CA LEU A 65 -4.09 -0.36 15.90
C LEU A 65 -5.03 -0.08 17.08
N ASP A 66 -6.18 0.57 16.84
CA ASP A 66 -7.18 0.86 17.87
C ASP A 66 -7.94 -0.39 18.33
N GLN A 67 -7.89 -1.48 17.56
CA GLN A 67 -8.50 -2.79 17.87
C GLN A 67 -7.52 -3.78 18.51
N SER A 68 -6.24 -3.41 18.63
CA SER A 68 -5.17 -4.27 19.15
C SER A 68 -4.89 -4.06 20.63
#